data_AF-A0A529ZLQ0-F1
#
_entry.id   AF-A0A529ZLQ0-F1
#
_cell.length_a   1.000
_cell.length_b   1.000
_cell.length_c   1.000
_cell.angle_alpha   90.00
_cell.angle_beta   90.00
_cell.angle_gamma   90.00
#
_symmetry.space_group_name_H-M   'P 1'
#
loop_
_entity.id
_entity.type
_entity.pdbx_description
1 polymer ?
#
loop_
_entity_poly.entity_id
_entity_poly.type
_entity_poly.pdbx_seq_one_letter_code
_entity_poly.pdbx_strand_id
1 'polypeptide(L)'
;GVEYDGDKRHVLLGKTLAFFTSHSFLRLASGENRRIPLPDDATDTAIFKGQLIFGVRSPWTASDGTQCLPDGLYSVDFDRWIDTGEFGPFETVLAPAHRVSIAGLARTQDRLFINLMDNVRGKVIACDRTPDGWSLKPVALPDNGNVGISHAEHFGSSVSFSFTDFLTPSSIIWSDDDGETLETVKSQPARFDASPYVSEQFEARSKDGTMIP
;
A
#
# COMPACT_ATOMS: atom_id res chain seq x y z
N GLY A 1 7.01 5.47 15.02
CA GLY A 1 6.97 6.67 14.18
C GLY A 1 5.96 7.65 14.72
N VAL A 2 5.86 8.83 14.11
CA VAL A 2 4.71 9.72 14.30
C VAL A 2 3.92 9.68 13.00
N GLU A 3 2.67 9.25 13.09
CA GLU A 3 1.72 9.27 11.99
C GLU A 3 0.74 10.41 12.19
N TYR A 4 0.27 10.96 11.08
CA TYR A 4 -0.79 11.97 11.06
C TYR A 4 -2.02 11.41 10.34
N ASP A 5 -3.19 11.89 10.69
CA ASP A 5 -4.43 11.67 9.96
C ASP A 5 -5.30 12.91 10.08
N GLY A 6 -5.24 13.77 9.06
CA GLY A 6 -5.60 15.18 9.19
C GLY A 6 -4.82 15.82 10.34
N ASP A 7 -5.53 16.46 11.26
CA ASP A 7 -4.95 17.11 12.45
C ASP A 7 -4.62 16.13 13.59
N LYS A 8 -5.03 14.86 13.48
CA LYS A 8 -4.76 13.86 14.51
C LYS A 8 -3.32 13.40 14.42
N ARG A 9 -2.64 13.34 15.55
CA ARG A 9 -1.26 12.88 15.68
C ARG A 9 -1.21 11.59 16.49
N HIS A 10 -0.70 10.53 15.89
CA HIS A 10 -0.53 9.22 16.52
C HIS A 10 0.96 8.91 16.70
N VAL A 11 1.37 8.57 17.92
CA VAL A 11 2.74 8.12 18.19
C VAL A 11 2.72 6.60 18.31
N LEU A 12 3.27 5.93 17.30
CA LEU A 12 3.36 4.47 17.21
C LEU A 12 4.73 3.99 17.68
N LEU A 13 4.74 2.96 18.52
CA LEU A 13 5.94 2.31 19.03
C LEU A 13 5.97 0.86 18.53
N GLY A 14 7.12 0.41 18.05
CA GLY A 14 7.33 -0.97 17.62
C GLY A 14 8.34 -1.68 18.54
N LYS A 15 8.04 -2.92 18.92
CA LYS A 15 9.01 -3.83 19.54
C LYS A 15 9.22 -5.01 18.61
N THR A 16 10.32 -5.01 17.87
CA THR A 16 10.74 -6.15 17.06
C THR A 16 11.04 -7.35 17.95
N LEU A 17 10.49 -8.51 17.61
CA LEU A 17 10.72 -9.77 18.32
C LEU A 17 11.66 -10.68 17.51
N ALA A 18 11.40 -10.78 16.21
CA ALA A 18 12.21 -11.49 15.23
C ALA A 18 12.14 -10.76 13.88
N PHE A 19 12.72 -11.36 12.83
CA PHE A 19 12.80 -10.72 11.51
C PHE A 19 11.43 -10.33 10.93
N PHE A 20 10.40 -11.16 11.14
CA PHE A 20 9.04 -10.94 10.60
C PHE A 20 7.99 -10.66 11.66
N THR A 21 8.36 -10.59 12.94
CA THR A 21 7.39 -10.43 14.03
C THR A 21 7.72 -9.23 14.90
N SER A 22 6.68 -8.46 15.25
CA SER A 22 6.79 -7.30 16.12
C SER A 22 5.50 -7.07 16.90
N HIS A 23 5.61 -6.39 18.05
CA HIS A 23 4.44 -5.81 18.70
C HIS A 23 4.33 -4.33 18.34
N SER A 24 3.13 -3.89 17.95
CA SER A 24 2.81 -2.48 17.71
C SER A 24 2.02 -1.90 18.88
N PHE A 25 2.35 -0.67 19.28
CA PHE A 25 1.70 0.04 20.37
C PHE A 25 1.35 1.46 19.95
N LEU A 26 0.23 1.96 20.46
CA LEU A 26 -0.10 3.38 20.43
C LEU A 26 0.25 4.03 21.78
N ARG A 27 0.94 5.16 21.72
CA ARG A 27 1.15 6.03 22.88
C ARG A 27 -0.09 6.92 23.08
N LEU A 28 -0.84 6.69 24.15
CA LEU A 28 -2.02 7.47 24.50
C LEU A 28 -1.65 8.80 25.16
N ALA A 29 -2.60 9.74 25.16
CA ALA A 29 -2.45 11.03 25.83
C ALA A 29 -2.21 10.89 27.36
N SER A 30 -2.72 9.81 27.97
CA SER A 30 -2.46 9.45 29.37
C SER A 30 -0.99 9.11 29.65
N GLY A 31 -0.19 8.84 28.61
CA GLY A 31 1.16 8.31 28.73
C GLY A 31 1.20 6.78 28.86
N GLU A 32 0.10 6.08 28.63
CA GLU A 32 0.09 4.62 28.48
C GLU A 32 0.59 4.22 27.08
N ASN A 33 1.32 3.10 26.99
CA ASN A 33 1.62 2.44 25.71
C ASN A 33 0.68 1.25 25.54
N ARG A 34 -0.42 1.44 24.82
CA ARG A 34 -1.42 0.39 24.61
C ARG A 34 -1.06 -0.46 23.40
N ARG A 35 -1.00 -1.78 23.57
CA ARG A 35 -0.71 -2.73 22.47
C ARG A 35 -1.88 -2.76 21.50
N ILE A 36 -1.62 -2.57 20.21
CA ILE A 36 -2.60 -2.74 19.15
C ILE A 36 -2.81 -4.25 18.96
N PRO A 37 -4.04 -4.78 19.06
CA PRO A 37 -4.30 -6.21 19.02
C PRO A 37 -4.36 -6.76 17.58
N LEU A 38 -3.31 -6.52 16.81
CA LEU A 38 -3.05 -7.15 15.51
C LEU A 38 -2.10 -8.36 15.67
N PRO A 39 -2.05 -9.29 14.69
CA PRO A 39 -1.08 -10.38 14.72
C PRO A 39 0.35 -9.85 14.67
N ASP A 40 1.29 -10.61 15.25
CA ASP A 40 2.68 -10.16 15.37
C ASP A 40 3.38 -10.03 14.01
N ASP A 41 2.88 -10.70 12.98
CA ASP A 41 3.36 -10.65 11.59
C ASP A 41 2.48 -9.76 10.68
N ALA A 42 1.75 -8.81 11.26
CA ALA A 42 1.07 -7.76 10.50
C ALA A 42 2.07 -6.93 9.67
N THR A 43 1.67 -6.58 8.45
CA THR A 43 2.46 -5.80 7.49
C THR A 43 1.65 -4.63 6.96
N ASP A 44 2.25 -3.82 6.08
CA ASP A 44 1.55 -2.81 5.27
C ASP A 44 0.62 -1.92 6.11
N THR A 45 1.16 -1.40 7.22
CA THR A 45 0.34 -0.63 8.17
C THR A 45 0.26 0.83 7.78
N ALA A 46 -0.94 1.39 7.78
CA ALA A 46 -1.16 2.83 7.60
C ALA A 46 -2.33 3.31 8.48
N ILE A 47 -2.38 4.61 8.76
CA ILE A 47 -3.56 5.27 9.33
C ILE A 47 -4.10 6.24 8.29
N PHE A 48 -5.39 6.13 7.98
CA PHE A 48 -6.05 6.99 6.99
C PHE A 48 -7.55 7.11 7.29
N LYS A 49 -8.05 8.34 7.41
CA LYS A 49 -9.48 8.66 7.63
C LYS A 49 -10.10 7.87 8.80
N GLY A 50 -9.40 7.87 9.94
CA GLY A 50 -9.79 7.19 11.18
C GLY A 50 -9.61 5.68 11.18
N GLN A 51 -9.13 5.10 10.08
CA GLN A 51 -8.93 3.66 9.94
C GLN A 51 -7.47 3.26 10.18
N LEU A 52 -7.27 2.12 10.82
CA LEU A 52 -6.01 1.40 10.83
C LEU A 52 -6.06 0.37 9.71
N ILE A 53 -5.20 0.55 8.72
CA ILE A 53 -5.03 -0.35 7.58
C ILE A 53 -3.86 -1.29 7.88
N PHE A 54 -3.99 -2.57 7.50
CA PHE A 54 -2.95 -3.57 7.70
C PHE A 54 -3.08 -4.74 6.70
N GLY A 55 -1.95 -5.36 6.37
CA GLY A 55 -1.84 -6.69 5.76
C GLY A 55 -1.38 -7.74 6.78
N VAL A 56 -1.31 -9.00 6.37
CA VAL A 56 -0.83 -10.12 7.20
C VAL A 56 0.11 -11.02 6.40
N ARG A 57 1.14 -11.59 7.04
CA ARG A 57 2.03 -12.57 6.39
C ARG A 57 1.50 -14.00 6.45
N SER A 58 0.71 -14.31 7.48
CA SER A 58 0.08 -15.60 7.68
C SER A 58 -1.45 -15.42 7.77
N PRO A 59 -2.25 -16.44 7.38
CA PRO A 59 -3.69 -16.40 7.60
C PRO A 59 -4.03 -16.08 9.07
N TRP A 60 -4.90 -15.09 9.27
CA TRP A 60 -5.34 -14.63 10.57
C TRP A 60 -6.86 -14.42 10.57
N THR A 61 -7.52 -14.78 11.66
CA THR A 61 -8.96 -14.53 11.83
C THR A 61 -9.14 -13.40 12.83
N ALA A 62 -9.80 -12.33 12.40
CA ALA A 62 -10.13 -11.20 13.25
C ALA A 62 -11.15 -11.57 14.33
N SER A 63 -11.33 -10.70 15.33
CA SER A 63 -12.23 -10.94 16.46
C SER A 63 -13.71 -11.09 16.06
N ASP A 64 -14.11 -10.55 14.91
CA ASP A 64 -15.46 -10.66 14.34
C ASP A 64 -15.62 -11.85 13.37
N GLY A 65 -14.58 -12.66 13.18
CA GLY A 65 -14.57 -13.81 12.29
C GLY A 65 -14.07 -13.52 10.86
N THR A 66 -13.77 -12.27 10.53
CA THR A 66 -13.23 -11.88 9.22
C THR A 66 -11.92 -12.63 8.95
N GLN A 67 -11.82 -13.24 7.78
CA GLN A 67 -10.63 -13.98 7.36
C GLN A 67 -9.65 -13.03 6.66
N CYS A 68 -8.51 -12.80 7.29
CA CYS A 68 -7.41 -12.03 6.74
C CYS A 68 -6.35 -12.99 6.18
N LEU A 69 -6.18 -12.99 4.87
CA LEU A 69 -5.21 -13.78 4.13
C LEU A 69 -4.01 -12.94 3.65
N PRO A 70 -2.83 -13.57 3.42
CA PRO A 70 -1.68 -12.90 2.82
C PRO A 70 -1.98 -12.25 1.47
N ASP A 71 -1.25 -11.18 1.15
CA ASP A 71 -1.45 -10.32 -0.04
C ASP A 71 -2.82 -9.61 -0.10
N GLY A 72 -3.61 -9.66 0.98
CA GLY A 72 -4.79 -8.83 1.18
C GLY A 72 -4.50 -7.64 2.11
N LEU A 73 -5.37 -6.64 2.03
CA LEU A 73 -5.34 -5.44 2.85
C LEU A 73 -6.69 -5.24 3.55
N TYR A 74 -6.65 -4.99 4.85
CA TYR A 74 -7.81 -4.92 5.72
C TYR A 74 -7.78 -3.61 6.50
N SER A 75 -8.95 -3.15 6.95
CA SER A 75 -9.06 -1.96 7.78
C SER A 75 -9.97 -2.19 8.98
N VAL A 76 -9.74 -1.42 10.04
CA VAL A 76 -10.60 -1.37 11.21
C VAL A 76 -10.64 0.05 11.75
N ASP A 77 -11.77 0.43 12.35
CA ASP A 77 -11.96 1.73 12.98
C ASP A 77 -10.99 1.92 14.15
N PHE A 78 -9.95 2.72 13.90
CA PHE A 78 -8.87 2.93 14.85
C PHE A 78 -9.26 3.96 15.89
N ASP A 79 -10.02 4.99 15.50
CA ASP A 79 -10.56 5.98 16.42
C ASP A 79 -11.43 5.31 17.49
N ARG A 80 -12.33 4.41 17.09
CA ARG A 80 -13.12 3.60 18.03
C ARG A 80 -12.23 2.80 18.97
N TRP A 81 -11.19 2.15 18.46
CA TRP A 81 -10.29 1.36 19.30
C TRP A 81 -9.49 2.23 20.29
N ILE A 82 -9.11 3.44 19.89
CA ILE A 82 -8.47 4.42 20.77
C ILE A 82 -9.39 4.78 21.92
N ASP A 83 -10.64 5.10 21.61
CA ASP A 83 -11.63 5.60 22.58
C ASP A 83 -12.14 4.49 23.51
N THR A 84 -12.38 3.29 22.97
CA THR A 84 -13.06 2.21 23.68
C THR A 84 -12.15 1.07 24.12
N GLY A 85 -10.98 0.92 23.47
CA GLY A 85 -10.11 -0.25 23.62
C GLY A 85 -10.55 -1.48 22.81
N GLU A 86 -11.67 -1.40 22.09
CA GLU A 86 -12.23 -2.49 21.30
C GLU A 86 -12.31 -2.13 19.82
N PHE A 87 -11.92 -3.07 18.96
CA PHE A 87 -12.10 -2.89 17.53
C PHE A 87 -13.59 -2.94 17.14
N GLY A 88 -13.92 -2.18 16.10
CA GLY A 88 -15.18 -2.34 15.38
C GLY A 88 -15.13 -3.53 14.41
N PRO A 89 -16.10 -3.61 13.49
CA PRO A 89 -16.05 -4.55 12.37
C PRO A 89 -14.80 -4.33 11.52
N PHE A 90 -14.22 -5.43 11.03
CA PHE A 90 -13.13 -5.40 10.07
C PHE A 90 -13.70 -5.32 8.64
N GLU A 91 -13.06 -4.53 7.79
CA GLU A 91 -13.42 -4.40 6.37
C GLU A 91 -12.25 -4.89 5.50
N THR A 92 -12.56 -5.53 4.37
CA THR A 92 -11.55 -5.86 3.36
C THR A 92 -11.39 -4.65 2.44
N VAL A 93 -10.20 -4.06 2.41
CA VAL A 93 -9.85 -2.95 1.50
C VAL A 93 -9.47 -3.51 0.13
N LEU A 94 -8.58 -4.50 0.11
CA LEU A 94 -8.12 -5.19 -1.09
C LEU A 94 -8.09 -6.69 -0.79
N ALA A 95 -8.88 -7.47 -1.53
CA ALA A 95 -8.83 -8.92 -1.44
C ALA A 95 -7.54 -9.45 -2.13
N PRO A 96 -6.93 -10.52 -1.60
CA PRO A 96 -5.80 -11.14 -2.27
C PRO A 96 -6.20 -11.68 -3.64
N ALA A 97 -5.27 -11.62 -4.59
CA ALA A 97 -5.49 -12.09 -5.95
C ALA A 97 -4.28 -12.91 -6.44
N HIS A 98 -4.56 -13.84 -7.36
CA HIS A 98 -3.53 -14.71 -7.92
C HIS A 98 -2.43 -13.89 -8.61
N ARG A 99 -1.17 -14.10 -8.22
CA ARG A 99 0.03 -13.40 -8.73
C ARG A 99 0.03 -11.89 -8.54
N VAL A 100 -0.76 -11.41 -7.59
CA VAL A 100 -0.74 -10.02 -7.15
C VAL A 100 -0.13 -9.98 -5.75
N SER A 101 0.84 -9.10 -5.55
CA SER A 101 1.37 -8.81 -4.23
C SER A 101 1.42 -7.30 -3.97
N ILE A 102 1.37 -6.92 -2.69
CA ILE A 102 1.49 -5.53 -2.26
C ILE A 102 2.98 -5.18 -2.17
N ALA A 103 3.38 -4.11 -2.84
CA ALA A 103 4.75 -3.59 -2.83
C ALA A 103 4.94 -2.43 -1.85
N GLY A 104 3.84 -1.80 -1.43
CA GLY A 104 3.87 -0.76 -0.40
C GLY A 104 2.62 0.11 -0.42
N LEU A 105 2.52 0.96 0.60
CA LEU A 105 1.47 1.94 0.76
C LEU A 105 2.06 3.34 0.86
N ALA A 106 1.32 4.32 0.38
CA ALA A 106 1.57 5.73 0.65
C ALA A 106 0.23 6.46 0.73
N ARG A 107 0.18 7.66 1.30
CA ARG A 107 -1.05 8.45 1.30
C ARG A 107 -0.78 9.93 1.10
N THR A 108 -1.72 10.59 0.46
CA THR A 108 -1.88 12.04 0.54
C THR A 108 -2.78 12.37 1.74
N GLN A 109 -3.26 13.61 1.84
CA GLN A 109 -4.30 13.94 2.80
C GLN A 109 -5.60 13.17 2.51
N ASP A 110 -5.98 13.06 1.24
CA ASP A 110 -7.32 12.63 0.83
C ASP A 110 -7.38 11.30 0.05
N ARG A 111 -6.24 10.68 -0.26
CA ARG A 111 -6.16 9.33 -0.85
C ARG A 111 -5.13 8.44 -0.18
N LEU A 112 -5.44 7.15 -0.12
CA LEU A 112 -4.49 6.07 0.14
C LEU A 112 -4.09 5.43 -1.19
N PHE A 113 -2.81 5.27 -1.45
CA PHE A 113 -2.28 4.61 -2.64
C PHE A 113 -1.71 3.24 -2.26
N ILE A 114 -2.11 2.21 -3.01
CA ILE A 114 -1.59 0.86 -2.90
C ILE A 114 -0.73 0.60 -4.13
N ASN A 115 0.57 0.38 -3.92
CA ASN A 115 1.47 -0.11 -4.95
C ASN A 115 1.39 -1.64 -5.01
N LEU A 116 1.15 -2.19 -6.20
CA LEU A 116 0.97 -3.61 -6.46
C LEU A 116 1.99 -4.11 -7.48
N MET A 117 2.41 -5.36 -7.32
CA MET A 117 3.05 -6.14 -8.38
C MET A 117 2.04 -7.16 -8.90
N ASP A 118 1.50 -6.91 -10.09
CA ASP A 118 0.62 -7.85 -10.80
C ASP A 118 1.44 -8.59 -11.86
N ASN A 119 1.75 -9.85 -11.57
CA ASN A 119 2.65 -10.67 -12.37
C ASN A 119 3.97 -9.96 -12.74
N VAL A 120 4.63 -9.37 -11.73
CA VAL A 120 5.90 -8.63 -11.86
C VAL A 120 5.76 -7.30 -12.65
N ARG A 121 4.53 -6.83 -12.93
CA ARG A 121 4.27 -5.50 -13.50
C ARG A 121 3.74 -4.58 -12.41
N GLY A 122 4.33 -3.39 -12.30
CA GLY A 122 3.92 -2.43 -11.27
C GLY A 122 2.57 -1.81 -11.62
N LYS A 123 1.69 -1.68 -10.63
CA LYS A 123 0.40 -1.00 -10.73
C LYS A 123 0.16 -0.18 -9.46
N VAL A 124 -0.56 0.93 -9.57
CA VAL A 124 -0.99 1.70 -8.40
C VAL A 124 -2.50 1.83 -8.39
N ILE A 125 -3.11 1.60 -7.24
CA ILE A 125 -4.52 1.83 -6.98
C ILE A 125 -4.65 3.01 -6.00
N ALA A 126 -5.42 4.02 -6.38
CA ALA A 126 -5.87 5.07 -5.47
C ALA A 126 -7.15 4.61 -4.76
N CYS A 127 -7.18 4.78 -3.45
CA CYS A 127 -8.24 4.36 -2.57
C CYS A 127 -8.78 5.55 -1.78
N ASP A 128 -10.08 5.54 -1.53
CA ASP A 128 -10.74 6.49 -0.63
C ASP A 128 -11.71 5.77 0.32
N ARG A 129 -11.92 6.34 1.50
CA ARG A 129 -12.96 5.91 2.44
C ARG A 129 -14.20 6.75 2.19
N THR A 130 -15.24 6.14 1.64
CA THR A 130 -16.57 6.74 1.41
C THR A 130 -17.52 6.32 2.53
N PRO A 131 -18.74 6.86 2.66
CA PRO A 131 -19.71 6.35 3.64
C PRO A 131 -20.06 4.87 3.45
N ASP A 132 -19.99 4.35 2.21
CA ASP A 132 -20.38 2.99 1.84
C ASP A 132 -19.22 1.97 1.92
N GLY A 133 -18.02 2.40 2.33
CA GLY A 133 -16.84 1.54 2.47
C GLY A 133 -15.63 2.08 1.71
N TRP A 134 -14.78 1.20 1.20
CA TRP A 134 -13.60 1.57 0.42
C TRP A 134 -13.92 1.64 -1.07
N SER A 135 -13.54 2.75 -1.71
CA SER A 135 -13.57 2.94 -3.15
C SER A 135 -12.16 2.79 -3.71
N LEU A 136 -11.98 1.95 -4.72
CA LEU A 136 -10.68 1.67 -5.36
C LEU A 136 -10.72 2.05 -6.84
N LYS A 137 -9.71 2.79 -7.30
CA LYS A 137 -9.56 3.21 -8.71
C LYS A 137 -8.11 3.04 -9.16
N PRO A 138 -7.83 2.37 -10.28
CA PRO A 138 -6.49 2.35 -10.85
C PRO A 138 -6.01 3.75 -11.21
N VAL A 139 -4.74 4.06 -10.91
CA VAL A 139 -4.07 5.26 -11.41
C VAL A 139 -3.61 4.98 -12.83
N ALA A 140 -3.86 5.90 -13.76
CA ALA A 140 -3.61 5.72 -15.20
C ALA A 140 -2.12 5.84 -15.60
N LEU A 141 -1.26 5.10 -14.90
CA LEU A 141 0.19 5.06 -15.14
C LEU A 141 0.52 4.18 -16.35
N PRO A 142 1.68 4.38 -16.99
CA PRO A 142 2.07 3.57 -18.14
C PRO A 142 2.14 2.07 -17.82
N ASP A 143 1.62 1.26 -18.73
CA ASP A 143 1.65 -0.21 -18.65
C ASP A 143 3.03 -0.78 -19.03
N ASN A 144 3.22 -2.09 -18.80
CA ASN A 144 4.39 -2.89 -19.22
C ASN A 144 5.75 -2.40 -18.71
N GLY A 145 5.76 -1.78 -17.53
CA GLY A 145 6.98 -1.44 -16.81
C GLY A 145 6.87 -1.70 -15.31
N ASN A 146 7.91 -1.30 -14.60
CA ASN A 146 7.87 -1.15 -13.16
C ASN A 146 7.42 0.28 -12.83
N VAL A 147 6.27 0.37 -12.20
CA VAL A 147 5.74 1.60 -11.61
C VAL A 147 5.84 1.48 -10.10
N GLY A 148 6.23 2.57 -9.43
CA GLY A 148 6.19 2.64 -7.98
C GLY A 148 5.90 4.05 -7.47
N ILE A 149 5.40 4.15 -6.24
CA ILE A 149 5.17 5.43 -5.59
C ILE A 149 6.52 5.97 -5.10
N SER A 150 6.93 7.14 -5.59
CA SER A 150 8.18 7.80 -5.19
C SER A 150 7.99 8.85 -4.08
N HIS A 151 6.82 9.48 -4.02
CA HIS A 151 6.46 10.44 -2.97
C HIS A 151 4.95 10.59 -2.86
N ALA A 152 4.44 10.84 -1.66
CA ALA A 152 3.08 11.30 -1.42
C ALA A 152 3.08 12.34 -0.29
N GLU A 153 2.41 13.47 -0.50
CA GLU A 153 2.37 14.57 0.45
C GLU A 153 1.26 14.37 1.49
N HIS A 154 1.64 14.10 2.74
CA HIS A 154 0.69 13.74 3.79
C HIS A 154 -0.35 14.82 4.15
N PHE A 155 -0.09 16.08 3.81
CA PHE A 155 -0.91 17.27 4.13
C PHE A 155 -1.37 18.03 2.88
N GLY A 156 -1.27 17.40 1.71
CA GLY A 156 -1.67 17.95 0.43
C GLY A 156 -2.19 16.85 -0.47
N SER A 157 -2.31 17.14 -1.76
CA SER A 157 -2.77 16.22 -2.81
C SER A 157 -1.64 15.75 -3.73
N SER A 158 -0.42 16.23 -3.51
CA SER A 158 0.72 15.95 -4.37
C SER A 158 1.19 14.51 -4.24
N VAL A 159 1.36 13.81 -5.36
CA VAL A 159 1.88 12.45 -5.41
C VAL A 159 2.77 12.30 -6.65
N SER A 160 3.82 11.50 -6.53
CA SER A 160 4.69 11.17 -7.66
C SER A 160 4.97 9.68 -7.75
N PHE A 161 5.20 9.24 -8.97
CA PHE A 161 5.47 7.87 -9.34
C PHE A 161 6.76 7.79 -10.13
N SER A 162 7.59 6.78 -9.84
CA SER A 162 8.67 6.37 -10.72
C SER A 162 8.14 5.39 -11.75
N PHE A 163 8.57 5.56 -13.00
CA PHE A 163 8.33 4.58 -14.06
C PHE A 163 9.66 4.17 -14.68
N THR A 164 9.84 2.88 -14.95
CA THR A 164 10.97 2.35 -15.72
C THR A 164 10.55 1.07 -16.44
N ASP A 165 10.98 0.92 -17.68
CA ASP A 165 10.93 -0.35 -18.40
C ASP A 165 12.26 -0.59 -19.14
N PHE A 166 12.34 -1.65 -19.95
CA PHE A 166 13.56 -2.02 -20.68
C PHE A 166 13.93 -1.07 -21.83
N LEU A 167 12.96 -0.36 -22.40
CA LEU A 167 13.06 0.40 -23.66
C LEU A 167 12.76 1.89 -23.49
N THR A 168 12.18 2.29 -22.35
CA THR A 168 11.79 3.65 -22.01
C THR A 168 12.67 4.17 -20.87
N PRO A 169 13.33 5.34 -21.01
CA PRO A 169 14.14 5.91 -19.95
C PRO A 169 13.35 6.13 -18.66
N SER A 170 13.99 5.88 -17.52
CA SER A 170 13.39 6.10 -16.22
C SER A 170 12.86 7.53 -16.08
N SER A 171 11.66 7.67 -15.55
CA SER A 171 10.97 8.94 -15.42
C SER A 171 10.27 9.10 -14.08
N ILE A 172 9.98 10.35 -13.74
CA ILE A 172 9.12 10.74 -12.64
C ILE A 172 7.85 11.34 -13.24
N ILE A 173 6.72 10.76 -12.85
CA ILE A 173 5.37 11.19 -13.17
C ILE A 173 4.81 11.87 -11.93
N TRP A 174 4.21 13.03 -12.09
CA TRP A 174 3.70 13.88 -11.00
C TRP A 174 2.19 14.10 -11.16
N SER A 175 1.53 14.30 -10.03
CA SER A 175 0.14 14.74 -9.93
C SER A 175 0.01 15.67 -8.72
N ASP A 176 -0.73 16.77 -8.90
CA ASP A 176 -1.11 17.70 -7.83
C ASP A 176 -2.57 17.49 -7.37
N ASP A 177 -3.24 16.44 -7.86
CA ASP A 177 -4.66 16.17 -7.66
C ASP A 177 -4.91 14.70 -7.35
N ASP A 178 -4.11 14.13 -6.45
CA ASP A 178 -4.30 12.78 -5.92
C ASP A 178 -4.28 11.68 -7.00
N GLY A 179 -3.48 11.86 -8.03
CA GLY A 179 -3.29 10.90 -9.12
C GLY A 179 -4.40 10.94 -10.18
N GLU A 180 -5.23 11.99 -10.22
CA GLU A 180 -6.26 12.14 -11.26
C GLU A 180 -5.69 12.62 -12.59
N THR A 181 -4.80 13.62 -12.56
CA THR A 181 -4.02 14.08 -13.71
C THR A 181 -2.54 13.74 -13.52
N LEU A 182 -1.90 13.30 -14.60
CA LEU A 182 -0.54 12.78 -14.57
C LEU A 182 0.32 13.50 -15.61
N GLU A 183 1.47 14.01 -15.19
CA GLU A 183 2.45 14.62 -16.08
C GLU A 183 3.85 14.05 -15.83
N THR A 184 4.56 13.67 -16.88
CA THR A 184 5.99 13.33 -16.78
C THR A 184 6.82 14.60 -16.61
N VAL A 185 7.21 14.90 -15.38
CA VAL A 185 7.97 16.12 -15.05
C VAL A 185 9.48 15.97 -15.23
N LYS A 186 9.98 14.73 -15.24
CA LYS A 186 11.41 14.46 -15.43
C LYS A 186 11.63 13.10 -16.06
N SER A 187 12.61 13.02 -16.98
CA SER A 187 13.05 11.75 -17.55
C SER A 187 14.57 11.76 -17.75
N GLN A 188 15.18 10.57 -17.68
CA GLN A 188 16.55 10.39 -18.12
C GLN A 188 16.65 10.56 -19.63
N PRO A 189 17.79 11.03 -20.17
CA PRO A 189 17.91 11.15 -21.62
C PRO A 189 17.97 9.77 -22.26
N ALA A 190 17.31 9.59 -23.41
CA ALA A 190 17.45 8.39 -24.22
C ALA A 190 18.92 8.19 -24.63
N ARG A 191 19.43 6.98 -24.43
CA ARG A 191 20.83 6.60 -24.73
C ARG A 191 20.96 5.77 -26.01
N PHE A 192 19.84 5.25 -26.53
CA PHE A 192 19.77 4.48 -27.77
C PHE A 192 18.38 4.67 -28.40
N ASP A 193 18.26 4.36 -29.69
CA ASP A 193 16.97 4.31 -30.39
C ASP A 193 16.26 3.00 -30.04
N ALA A 194 15.17 3.10 -29.27
CA ALA A 194 14.41 1.95 -28.80
C ALA A 194 13.41 1.40 -29.85
N SER A 195 13.16 2.13 -30.94
CA SER A 195 12.11 1.80 -31.92
C SER A 195 12.22 0.43 -32.60
N PRO A 196 13.40 -0.18 -32.82
CA PRO A 196 13.48 -1.51 -33.43
C PRO A 196 13.39 -2.66 -32.40
N TYR A 197 13.22 -2.37 -31.11
CA TYR A 197 13.24 -3.37 -30.04
C TYR A 197 11.85 -3.60 -29.44
N VAL A 198 11.66 -4.79 -28.86
CA VAL A 198 10.47 -5.18 -28.11
C VAL A 198 10.88 -5.78 -26.77
N SER A 199 10.07 -5.55 -25.74
CA SER A 199 10.18 -6.22 -24.44
C SER A 199 9.04 -7.22 -24.32
N GLU A 200 9.40 -8.48 -24.05
CA GLU A 200 8.46 -9.58 -23.91
C GLU A 200 8.66 -10.28 -22.57
N GLN A 201 7.55 -10.68 -21.93
CA GLN A 201 7.56 -11.47 -20.71
C GLN A 201 7.13 -12.89 -21.06
N PHE A 202 7.97 -13.87 -20.76
CA PHE A 202 7.71 -15.29 -20.97
C PHE A 202 7.53 -15.99 -19.62
N GLU A 203 7.16 -17.28 -19.64
CA GLU A 203 7.16 -18.10 -18.42
C GLU A 203 7.82 -19.45 -18.68
N ALA A 204 8.63 -19.90 -17.73
CA ALA A 204 9.23 -21.23 -17.73
C ALA A 204 8.63 -22.10 -16.62
N ARG A 205 8.33 -23.37 -16.94
CA ARG A 205 7.85 -24.33 -15.94
C ARG A 205 9.04 -24.90 -15.16
N SER A 206 9.04 -24.72 -13.84
CA SER A 206 9.98 -25.35 -12.90
C SER A 206 9.75 -26.86 -12.78
N LYS A 207 10.70 -27.58 -12.17
CA LYS A 207 10.63 -29.03 -11.93
C LYS A 207 9.41 -29.45 -11.11
N ASP A 208 8.94 -28.59 -10.21
CA ASP A 208 7.75 -28.81 -9.37
C ASP A 208 6.44 -28.37 -10.03
N GLY A 209 6.50 -27.87 -11.27
CA GLY A 209 5.35 -27.40 -12.02
C GLY A 209 5.04 -25.92 -11.88
N THR A 210 5.71 -25.18 -10.97
CA THR A 210 5.54 -23.74 -10.80
C THR A 210 5.91 -22.99 -12.08
N MET A 211 5.07 -22.04 -12.51
CA MET A 211 5.38 -21.17 -13.65
C MET A 211 6.20 -19.97 -13.16
N ILE A 212 7.40 -19.80 -13.72
CA ILE A 212 8.35 -18.74 -13.38
C ILE A 212 8.33 -17.69 -14.50
N PRO A 213 7.87 -16.46 -14.23
CA PRO A 213 7.93 -15.36 -15.18
C PRO A 213 9.34 -14.87 -15.48
#